data_AF-A0A4Y2LIK0-F1
#
_entry.id   AF-A0A4Y2LIK0-F1
#
_cell.length_a   1.000
_cell.length_b   1.000
_cell.length_c   1.000
_cell.angle_alpha   90.00
_cell.angle_beta   90.00
_cell.angle_gamma   90.00
#
_symmetry.space_group_name_H-M   'P 1'
#
loop_
_entity.id
_entity.type
_entity.pdbx_description
1 polymer ?
#
loop_
_entity_poly.entity_id
_entity_poly.type
_entity_poly.pdbx_seq_one_letter_code
_entity_poly.pdbx_strand_id
1 'polypeptide(L)' 'MVVICDLNEYRRCVRDFQIPLLNTLFETLHALCNLLVVEPSNLKQMCTVDQLACLDRTVLMNFVQLRADYKTAKIVNQFR' A
#
# COMPACT_ATOMS: atom_id res chain seq x y z
N MET A 1 7.00 -1.41 -10.30
CA MET A 1 5.93 -2.05 -11.10
C MET A 1 5.81 -3.56 -10.87
N VAL A 2 6.89 -4.31 -10.60
CA VAL A 2 6.83 -5.78 -10.39
C VAL A 2 5.84 -6.19 -9.28
N VAL A 3 5.89 -5.55 -8.10
CA VAL A 3 5.06 -5.96 -6.95
C VAL A 3 3.55 -5.86 -7.17
N ILE A 4 3.07 -4.88 -7.95
CA ILE A 4 1.63 -4.72 -8.23
C ILE A 4 1.15 -5.81 -9.19
N CYS A 5 1.97 -6.16 -10.19
CA CYS A 5 1.67 -7.25 -11.11
C CYS A 5 1.56 -8.58 -10.35
N ASP A 6 2.56 -8.91 -9.52
CA ASP A 6 2.55 -10.13 -8.72
C ASP A 6 1.34 -10.19 -7.80
N LEU A 7 1.01 -9.07 -7.15
CA LEU A 7 -0.10 -9.00 -6.21
C LEU A 7 -1.47 -9.13 -6.88
N ASN A 8 -1.61 -8.71 -8.13
CA ASN A 8 -2.82 -8.95 -8.92
C ASN A 8 -3.01 -10.45 -9.21
N GLU A 9 -1.94 -11.17 -9.52
CA GLU A 9 -2.01 -12.62 -9.69
C GLU A 9 -2.27 -13.34 -8.35
N TYR A 10 -1.66 -12.89 -7.25
CA TYR A 10 -1.99 -13.43 -5.92
C TYR A 10 -3.47 -13.19 -5.56
N ARG A 11 -4.02 -12.00 -5.82
CA ARG A 11 -5.45 -11.71 -5.62
C ARG A 11 -6.36 -12.59 -6.48
N ARG A 12 -5.92 -12.94 -7.69
CA ARG A 12 -6.63 -13.90 -8.54
C ARG A 12 -6.63 -15.29 -7.92
N CYS A 13 -5.46 -15.80 -7.55
CA CYS A 13 -5.30 -17.10 -6.91
C CYS A 13 -6.11 -17.19 -5.60
N VAL A 14 -6.02 -16.18 -4.74
CA VAL A 14 -6.70 -16.14 -3.43
C VAL A 14 -8.22 -16.14 -3.54
N ARG A 15 -8.80 -15.56 -4.60
CA ARG A 15 -10.25 -15.60 -4.82
C ARG A 15 -10.77 -17.03 -4.98
N ASP A 16 -9.97 -17.93 -5.54
CA ASP A 16 -10.37 -19.33 -5.76
C ASP A 16 -10.51 -20.11 -4.44
N PHE A 17 -9.92 -19.61 -3.35
CA PHE A 17 -10.06 -20.20 -2.01
C PHE A 17 -11.45 -19.95 -1.41
N GLN A 18 -12.22 -19.00 -1.95
CA GLN A 18 -13.56 -18.64 -1.48
C GLN A 18 -13.61 -18.27 0.02
N ILE A 19 -12.52 -17.70 0.56
CA ILE A 19 -12.44 -17.22 1.94
C ILE A 19 -12.52 -15.68 1.93
N PRO A 20 -13.63 -15.06 2.39
CA PRO A 20 -13.82 -13.61 2.33
C PRO A 20 -12.71 -12.82 3.04
N LEU A 21 -12.22 -13.32 4.18
CA LEU A 21 -11.13 -12.69 4.92
C LEU A 21 -9.85 -12.56 4.07
N LEU A 22 -9.49 -13.59 3.30
CA LEU A 22 -8.30 -13.51 2.46
C LEU A 22 -8.46 -12.46 1.36
N ASN A 23 -9.64 -12.34 0.76
CA ASN A 23 -9.91 -11.30 -0.23
C ASN A 23 -9.67 -9.90 0.37
N THR A 24 -10.22 -9.64 1.56
CA THR A 24 -10.05 -8.34 2.26
C THR A 24 -8.59 -8.07 2.61
N LEU A 25 -7.85 -9.08 3.06
CA LEU A 25 -6.42 -8.93 3.39
C LEU A 25 -5.60 -8.58 2.14
N PHE A 26 -5.85 -9.24 1.02
CA PHE A 26 -5.12 -8.97 -0.23
C PHE A 26 -5.56 -7.67 -0.93
N GLU A 27 -6.82 -7.24 -0.78
CA GLU A 27 -7.26 -5.88 -1.15
C GLU A 27 -6.48 -4.82 -0.37
N THR A 28 -6.43 -4.97 0.96
CA THR A 28 -5.69 -4.08 1.85
C THR A 28 -4.20 -4.05 1.50
N LEU A 29 -3.59 -5.21 1.25
CA LEU A 29 -2.19 -5.30 0.83
C LEU A 29 -1.95 -4.60 -0.52
N HIS A 30 -2.90 -4.71 -1.46
CA HIS A 30 -2.80 -4.03 -2.74
C HIS A 30 -2.88 -2.51 -2.60
N ALA A 31 -3.77 -2.00 -1.74
CA ALA A 31 -3.81 -0.59 -1.41
C ALA A 31 -2.49 -0.12 -0.75
N LEU A 32 -1.91 -0.91 0.16
CA LEU A 32 -0.61 -0.62 0.78
C LEU A 32 0.53 -0.59 -0.25
N CYS A 33 0.56 -1.53 -1.20
CA CYS A 33 1.56 -1.55 -2.25
C CYS A 33 1.44 -0.37 -3.21
N ASN A 34 0.26 0.23 -3.39
CA ASN A 34 0.13 1.47 -4.18
C ASN A 34 0.93 2.64 -3.58
N LEU A 35 1.14 2.67 -2.26
CA LEU A 35 2.02 3.65 -1.61
C LEU A 35 3.47 3.54 -2.08
N LEU A 36 3.88 2.40 -2.63
CA LEU A 36 5.25 2.19 -3.13
C LEU A 36 5.48 2.80 -4.51
N VAL A 37 4.40 3.09 -5.25
CA VAL A 37 4.48 3.43 -6.69
C VAL A 37 3.92 4.81 -7.00
N VAL A 38 2.99 5.30 -6.18
CA VAL A 38 2.38 6.62 -6.37
C VAL A 38 3.43 7.74 -6.32
N GLU A 39 3.18 8.86 -6.98
CA GLU A 39 4.04 10.04 -6.87
C GLU A 39 4.12 10.56 -5.42
N PRO A 40 5.29 11.02 -4.94
CA PRO A 40 5.45 11.50 -3.57
C PRO A 40 4.43 12.58 -3.17
N SER A 41 4.05 13.47 -4.09
CA SER A 41 3.05 14.53 -3.85
C SER A 41 1.69 14.01 -3.37
N ASN A 42 1.30 12.80 -3.79
CA ASN A 42 -0.01 12.23 -3.53
C ASN A 42 -0.01 11.29 -2.30
N LEU A 43 1.15 10.97 -1.71
CA LEU A 43 1.26 9.99 -0.63
C LEU A 43 0.41 10.32 0.59
N LYS A 44 0.44 11.58 1.02
CA LYS A 44 -0.32 12.03 2.21
C LYS A 44 -1.82 11.83 2.03
N GLN A 45 -2.33 12.14 0.82
CA GLN A 45 -3.73 11.94 0.49
C GLN A 45 -4.09 10.45 0.46
N MET A 46 -3.26 9.61 -0.17
CA MET A 46 -3.51 8.17 -0.24
C MET A 46 -3.62 7.52 1.14
N CYS A 47 -2.82 7.95 2.13
CA CYS A 47 -2.90 7.46 3.51
C CYS A 47 -4.21 7.82 4.23
N THR A 48 -4.99 8.77 3.72
CA THR A 48 -6.23 9.26 4.37
C THR A 48 -7.51 8.75 3.71
N VAL A 49 -7.40 7.90 2.69
CA VAL A 49 -8.52 7.48 1.84
C VAL A 49 -8.78 5.98 1.97
N ASP A 50 -10.05 5.61 1.87
CA ASP A 50 -10.56 4.23 1.76
C ASP A 50 -10.00 3.26 2.83
N GLN A 51 -9.56 2.08 2.38
CA GLN A 51 -9.06 0.98 3.21
C GLN A 51 -7.81 1.34 4.02
N LEU A 52 -7.07 2.38 3.62
CA LEU A 52 -5.85 2.80 4.31
C LEU A 52 -6.15 3.68 5.52
N ALA A 53 -7.27 4.41 5.53
CA ALA A 53 -7.65 5.30 6.63
C ALA A 53 -7.94 4.54 7.93
N CYS A 54 -8.31 3.25 7.83
CA CYS A 54 -8.61 2.40 8.98
C CYS A 54 -7.37 1.68 9.55
N LEU A 55 -6.19 1.82 8.93
CA LEU A 55 -4.97 1.16 9.38
C LEU A 55 -4.19 2.02 10.38
N ASP A 56 -3.46 1.35 11.27
CA ASP A 56 -2.52 2.02 12.15
C ASP A 56 -1.48 2.78 11.29
N ARG A 57 -1.23 4.03 11.68
CA ARG A 57 -0.26 4.91 11.01
C ARG A 57 1.12 4.27 10.89
N THR A 58 1.52 3.45 11.86
CA THR A 58 2.79 2.72 11.87
C THR A 58 2.87 1.74 10.70
N VAL A 59 1.78 1.05 10.37
CA VAL A 59 1.72 0.12 9.22
C VAL A 59 1.93 0.90 7.92
N LEU A 60 1.22 2.03 7.75
CA LEU A 60 1.38 2.89 6.58
C LEU A 60 2.83 3.39 6.44
N MET A 61 3.41 3.87 7.54
CA MET A 61 4.79 4.39 7.54
C MET A 61 5.83 3.31 7.23
N ASN A 62 5.63 2.08 7.70
CA ASN A 62 6.51 0.95 7.37
C ASN A 62 6.54 0.69 5.86
N PHE A 63 5.39 0.77 5.17
CA PHE A 63 5.36 0.65 3.71
C PHE A 63 6.00 1.85 3.00
N VAL A 64 5.71 3.08 3.43
CA VAL A 64 6.29 4.28 2.83
C VAL A 64 7.82 4.27 2.93
N GLN A 65 8.39 3.73 4.01
CA GLN A 65 9.85 3.57 4.19
C GLN A 65 10.50 2.59 3.22
N LEU A 66 9.75 1.65 2.63
CA LEU A 66 10.27 0.70 1.64
C LEU A 66 10.51 1.33 0.26
N ARG A 67 10.01 2.55 0.02
CA ARG A 67 10.21 3.24 -1.25
C ARG A 67 11.68 3.54 -1.51
N ALA A 68 12.13 3.31 -2.74
CA ALA A 68 13.50 3.60 -3.15
C ALA A 68 13.86 5.09 -3.04
N ASP A 69 12.87 5.97 -3.23
CA ASP A 69 13.02 7.43 -3.15
C ASP A 69 12.74 8.01 -1.76
N TYR A 70 12.50 7.18 -0.74
CA TYR A 70 12.11 7.65 0.61
C TYR A 70 13.04 8.73 1.18
N LYS A 71 14.35 8.52 1.04
CA LYS A 71 15.38 9.45 1.53
C LYS A 71 15.58 10.65 0.59
N THR A 72 15.62 10.41 -0.72
CA THR A 72 15.93 11.46 -1.72
C THR A 72 14.78 12.46 -1.89
N ALA A 73 13.53 11.98 -1.86
CA ALA A 73 12.34 12.82 -1.90
C ALA A 73 11.97 13.41 -0.52
N LYS A 74 12.75 13.13 0.53
CA LYS A 74 12.53 13.61 1.92
C LYS A 74 11.11 13.35 2.40
N ILE A 75 10.55 12.17 2.08
CA ILE A 75 9.13 11.84 2.25
C ILE A 75 8.68 11.98 3.70
N VAL A 76 9.57 11.69 4.67
CA VAL A 76 9.30 11.87 6.11
C VAL A 76 8.78 13.28 6.47
N ASN A 77 9.21 14.31 5.74
CA ASN A 77 8.80 15.69 6.01
C ASN A 77 7.34 15.96 5.63
N GLN A 78 6.76 15.18 4.72
CA GLN A 78 5.35 15.33 4.32
C GLN A 78 4.38 14.82 5.41
N PHE A 79 4.89 13.94 6.28
CA PHE A 79 4.17 13.30 7.37
C PHE A 79 4.51 13.90 8.75
N ARG A 80 5.31 14.98 8.81
CA ARG A 80 5.45 15.79 10.02
C ARG A 80 4.22 16.65 10.27
#